data_AF-V8AP50-F1
#
_entry.id   AF-V8AP50-F1
#
_cell.length_a   1.000
_cell.length_b   1.000
_cell.length_c   1.000
_cell.angle_alpha   90.00
_cell.angle_beta   90.00
_cell.angle_gamma   90.00
#
_symmetry.space_group_name_H-M   'P 1'
#
loop_
_entity.id
_entity.type
_entity.pdbx_description
1 polymer ?
#
loop_
_entity_poly.entity_id
_entity_poly.type
_entity_poly.pdbx_seq_one_letter_code
_entity_poly.pdbx_strand_id
1 'polypeptide(L)'
;MDEKYYKLLKEQFVSKEAVLTEIINLSAICELPKGTEHFVSDIHGEYDAFNHVLRNGSGSIKEKLRECFPDLDPTEISELATLIYYPEEKLASKESQLSQEAFAYYCRENLISLLKVARFAGKKYTRSKVRKAFPEKFRYILRN
;
A
#
# COMPACT_ATOMS: atom_id res chain seq x y z
N MET A 1 -20.89 37.87 -3.05
CA MET A 1 -20.64 36.47 -2.64
C MET A 1 -19.28 36.32 -1.96
N ASP A 2 -18.24 36.99 -2.45
CA ASP A 2 -16.87 36.86 -1.94
C ASP A 2 -16.68 37.28 -0.47
N GLU A 3 -17.38 38.32 0.00
CA GLU A 3 -17.23 38.82 1.36
C GLU A 3 -17.62 37.80 2.44
N LYS A 4 -18.65 36.98 2.16
CA LYS A 4 -19.06 35.86 3.03
C LYS A 4 -17.99 34.77 3.08
N TYR A 5 -17.37 34.45 1.95
CA TYR A 5 -16.29 33.45 1.88
C TYR A 5 -15.02 33.94 2.57
N TYR A 6 -14.65 35.22 2.41
CA TYR A 6 -13.52 35.79 3.14
C TYR A 6 -13.73 35.81 4.66
N LYS A 7 -14.97 36.05 5.12
CA LYS A 7 -15.30 35.98 6.54
C LYS A 7 -15.15 34.55 7.09
N LEU A 8 -15.66 33.55 6.37
CA LEU A 8 -15.51 32.12 6.73
C LEU A 8 -14.04 31.67 6.72
N LEU A 9 -13.26 32.12 5.74
CA LEU A 9 -11.83 31.84 5.68
C LEU A 9 -11.09 32.45 6.88
N LYS A 10 -11.45 33.66 7.30
CA LYS A 10 -10.86 34.33 8.47
C LYS A 10 -11.24 33.64 9.80
N GLU A 11 -12.39 32.97 9.85
CA GLU A 11 -12.80 32.15 11.01
C GLU A 11 -11.97 30.86 11.12
N GLN A 12 -11.59 30.25 9.99
CA GLN A 12 -10.82 29.00 9.97
C GLN A 12 -9.30 29.19 9.89
N PHE A 13 -8.83 30.30 9.33
CA PHE A 13 -7.42 30.56 9.08
C PHE A 13 -7.02 31.95 9.57
N VAL A 14 -5.97 31.99 10.40
CA VAL A 14 -5.53 33.20 11.12
C VAL A 14 -4.83 34.21 10.20
N SER A 15 -4.30 33.77 9.05
CA SER A 15 -3.55 34.61 8.12
C SER A 15 -3.72 34.21 6.65
N LYS A 16 -3.34 35.11 5.73
CA LYS A 16 -3.33 34.83 4.29
C LYS A 16 -2.37 33.70 3.94
N GLU A 17 -1.23 33.63 4.64
CA GLU A 17 -0.22 32.58 4.48
C GLU A 17 -0.79 31.21 4.88
N ALA A 18 -1.61 31.14 5.93
CA ALA A 18 -2.28 29.91 6.33
C ALA A 18 -3.27 29.41 5.26
N VAL A 19 -4.03 30.33 4.65
CA VAL A 19 -4.93 30.00 3.53
C VAL A 19 -4.13 29.51 2.32
N LEU A 20 -3.05 30.19 1.94
CA LEU A 20 -2.19 29.78 0.82
C LEU A 20 -1.54 28.41 1.08
N THR A 21 -1.09 28.16 2.31
CA THR A 21 -0.52 26.86 2.71
C THR A 21 -1.55 25.74 2.56
N GLU A 22 -2.80 25.97 2.96
CA GLU A 22 -3.85 24.98 2.84
C GLU A 22 -4.28 24.76 1.38
N ILE A 23 -4.31 25.80 0.55
CA ILE A 23 -4.53 25.65 -0.90
C ILE A 23 -3.44 24.78 -1.53
N ILE A 24 -2.17 25.02 -1.20
CA ILE A 24 -1.04 24.20 -1.70
C ILE A 24 -1.18 22.74 -1.22
N ASN A 25 -1.51 22.53 0.05
CA ASN A 25 -1.71 21.20 0.64
C ASN A 25 -2.86 20.44 -0.04
N LEU A 26 -4.02 21.08 -0.20
CA LEU A 26 -5.18 20.48 -0.86
C LEU A 26 -4.92 20.21 -2.35
N SER A 27 -4.23 21.12 -3.04
CA SER A 27 -3.83 20.92 -4.44
C SER A 27 -2.92 19.70 -4.58
N ALA A 28 -1.92 19.57 -3.69
CA ALA A 28 -1.04 18.41 -3.65
C ALA A 28 -1.79 17.11 -3.31
N ILE A 29 -2.84 17.17 -2.48
CA ILE A 29 -3.71 16.01 -2.19
C ILE A 29 -4.53 15.61 -3.42
N CYS A 30 -5.08 16.57 -4.16
CA CYS A 30 -5.84 16.32 -5.39
C CYS A 30 -4.99 15.74 -6.52
N GLU A 31 -3.70 16.09 -6.56
CA GLU A 31 -2.72 15.52 -7.48
C GLU A 31 -2.26 14.11 -7.09
N LEU A 32 -2.61 13.63 -5.88
CA LEU A 32 -2.32 12.26 -5.53
C LEU A 32 -3.07 11.32 -6.47
N PRO A 33 -2.42 10.21 -6.88
CA PRO A 33 -3.06 9.22 -7.72
C PRO A 33 -4.36 8.75 -7.07
N LYS A 34 -5.42 8.73 -7.88
CA LYS A 34 -6.69 8.11 -7.49
C LYS A 34 -6.44 6.66 -7.08
N GLY A 35 -7.19 6.20 -6.08
CA GLY A 35 -7.16 4.80 -5.67
C GLY A 35 -7.69 3.90 -6.79
N THR A 36 -7.40 2.61 -6.71
CA THR A 36 -8.00 1.62 -7.60
C THR A 36 -9.49 1.52 -7.28
N GLU A 37 -10.36 1.72 -8.27
CA GLU A 37 -11.80 1.50 -8.16
C GLU A 37 -12.13 0.12 -8.71
N HIS A 38 -12.76 -0.74 -7.91
CA HIS A 38 -13.19 -2.07 -8.33
C HIS A 38 -14.69 -2.04 -8.66
N PHE A 39 -15.03 -2.33 -9.91
CA PHE A 39 -16.42 -2.59 -10.32
C PHE A 39 -16.58 -4.10 -10.46
N VAL A 40 -17.35 -4.71 -9.55
CA VAL A 40 -17.61 -6.14 -9.54
C VAL A 40 -19.12 -6.35 -9.54
N SER A 41 -19.64 -7.01 -10.57
CA SER A 41 -20.99 -7.57 -10.58
C SER A 41 -20.92 -9.08 -10.34
N ASP A 42 -21.98 -9.66 -9.79
CA ASP A 42 -22.15 -11.13 -9.64
C ASP A 42 -21.25 -11.79 -8.58
N ILE A 43 -21.24 -11.23 -7.36
CA ILE A 43 -20.48 -11.75 -6.19
C ILE A 43 -21.12 -13.03 -5.59
N HIS A 44 -22.31 -13.44 -6.03
CA HIS A 44 -23.01 -14.59 -5.45
C HIS A 44 -22.41 -15.92 -5.93
N GLY A 45 -21.60 -16.56 -5.09
CA GLY A 45 -21.04 -17.90 -5.31
C GLY A 45 -19.52 -17.94 -5.58
N GLU A 46 -18.92 -16.80 -5.92
CA GLU A 46 -17.51 -16.69 -6.36
C GLU A 46 -16.63 -15.98 -5.31
N TYR A 47 -16.78 -16.34 -4.03
CA TYR A 47 -16.05 -15.71 -2.93
C TYR A 47 -14.53 -15.85 -3.09
N ASP A 48 -14.03 -17.03 -3.48
CA ASP A 48 -12.59 -17.27 -3.58
C ASP A 48 -11.96 -16.48 -4.73
N ALA A 49 -12.62 -16.38 -5.88
CA ALA A 49 -12.18 -15.56 -6.99
C ALA A 49 -12.16 -14.06 -6.60
N PHE A 50 -13.21 -13.59 -5.93
CA PHE A 50 -13.26 -12.21 -5.42
C PHE A 50 -12.16 -11.92 -4.40
N ASN A 51 -11.99 -12.80 -3.41
CA ASN A 51 -10.94 -12.70 -2.40
C ASN A 51 -9.55 -12.73 -3.04
N HIS A 52 -9.33 -13.55 -4.08
CA HIS A 52 -8.09 -13.54 -4.85
C HIS A 52 -7.83 -12.21 -5.55
N VAL A 53 -8.85 -11.60 -6.16
CA VAL A 53 -8.75 -10.28 -6.81
C VAL A 53 -8.39 -9.18 -5.80
N LEU A 54 -8.95 -9.23 -4.59
CA LEU A 54 -8.57 -8.32 -3.52
C LEU A 54 -7.13 -8.55 -3.06
N ARG A 55 -6.76 -9.81 -2.80
CA ARG A 55 -5.41 -10.21 -2.35
C ARG A 55 -4.33 -9.84 -3.36
N ASN A 56 -4.61 -9.96 -4.65
CA ASN A 56 -3.66 -9.62 -5.71
C ASN A 56 -3.68 -8.13 -6.11
N GLY A 57 -4.55 -7.33 -5.50
CA GLY A 57 -4.72 -5.91 -5.79
C GLY A 57 -5.16 -5.65 -7.23
N SER A 58 -6.01 -6.50 -7.80
CA SER A 58 -6.34 -6.57 -9.23
C SER A 58 -5.11 -6.60 -10.14
N GLY A 59 -4.14 -7.43 -9.77
CA GLY A 59 -2.88 -7.61 -10.51
C GLY A 59 -1.81 -6.56 -10.26
N SER A 60 -2.16 -5.43 -9.64
CA SER A 60 -1.22 -4.31 -9.42
C SER A 60 -0.01 -4.68 -8.55
N ILE A 61 -0.15 -5.68 -7.68
CA ILE A 61 0.97 -6.15 -6.85
C ILE A 61 2.06 -6.77 -7.74
N LYS A 62 1.69 -7.63 -8.69
CA LYS A 62 2.66 -8.31 -9.57
C LYS A 62 3.39 -7.30 -10.47
N GLU A 63 2.70 -6.27 -10.93
CA GLU A 63 3.31 -5.16 -11.67
C GLU A 63 4.35 -4.41 -10.82
N LYS A 64 3.98 -4.02 -9.60
CA LYS A 64 4.91 -3.36 -8.65
C LYS A 64 6.11 -4.23 -8.31
N LEU A 65 5.94 -5.54 -8.20
CA LEU A 65 7.05 -6.46 -7.97
C LEU A 65 8.05 -6.44 -9.13
N ARG A 66 7.57 -6.47 -10.38
CA ARG A 66 8.43 -6.38 -11.57
C ARG A 66 9.18 -5.06 -11.63
N GLU A 67 8.52 -3.94 -11.27
CA GLU A 67 9.19 -2.63 -11.20
C GLU A 67 10.23 -2.55 -10.07
N CYS A 68 9.94 -3.15 -8.92
CA CYS A 68 10.82 -3.14 -7.74
C CYS A 68 12.04 -4.08 -7.89
N PHE A 69 11.90 -5.12 -8.70
CA PHE A 69 12.88 -6.17 -8.93
C PHE A 69 13.03 -6.48 -10.43
N PRO A 70 13.68 -5.60 -11.19
CA PRO A 70 13.88 -5.80 -12.63
C PRO A 70 14.77 -7.01 -12.96
N ASP A 71 15.60 -7.42 -12.00
CA ASP A 71 16.58 -8.51 -12.17
C ASP A 71 16.01 -9.90 -11.82
N LEU A 72 14.84 -9.97 -11.18
CA LEU A 72 14.21 -11.24 -10.83
C LEU A 72 13.45 -11.83 -12.01
N ASP A 73 13.51 -13.14 -12.14
CA ASP A 73 12.80 -13.85 -13.20
C ASP A 73 11.27 -13.92 -12.92
N PRO A 74 10.44 -14.26 -13.93
CA PRO A 74 8.99 -14.35 -13.75
C PRO A 74 8.52 -15.35 -12.68
N THR A 75 9.30 -16.39 -12.41
CA THR A 75 9.03 -17.43 -11.41
C THR A 75 9.28 -16.87 -10.01
N GLU A 76 10.42 -16.22 -9.80
CA GLU A 76 10.78 -15.55 -8.54
C GLU A 76 9.76 -14.47 -8.19
N ILE A 77 9.36 -13.65 -9.18
CA ILE A 77 8.28 -12.67 -9.02
C ILE A 77 6.97 -13.36 -8.63
N SER A 78 6.65 -14.50 -9.23
CA SER A 78 5.42 -15.23 -8.92
C SER A 78 5.46 -15.85 -7.51
N GLU A 79 6.61 -16.36 -7.08
CA GLU A 79 6.77 -16.88 -5.72
C GLU A 79 6.58 -15.80 -4.66
N LEU A 80 7.20 -14.63 -4.85
CA LEU A 80 7.04 -13.49 -3.95
C LEU A 80 5.61 -12.94 -3.97
N ALA A 81 4.96 -12.91 -5.13
CA ALA A 81 3.55 -12.53 -5.27
C ALA A 81 2.65 -13.49 -4.47
N THR A 82 2.84 -14.80 -4.62
CA THR A 82 2.07 -15.80 -3.87
C THR A 82 2.25 -15.63 -2.36
N LEU A 83 3.47 -15.35 -1.89
CA LEU A 83 3.71 -15.07 -0.48
C LEU A 83 2.94 -13.83 0.02
N ILE A 84 2.83 -12.78 -0.79
CA ILE A 84 2.05 -11.59 -0.44
C ILE A 84 0.54 -11.89 -0.42
N TYR A 85 0.05 -12.69 -1.36
CA TYR A 85 -1.38 -12.99 -1.50
C TYR A 85 -1.88 -13.96 -0.43
N TYR A 86 -1.06 -14.95 -0.08
CA TYR A 86 -1.40 -16.09 0.77
C TYR A 86 -0.26 -16.37 1.76
N PRO A 87 0.02 -15.44 2.70
CA PRO A 87 1.20 -15.53 3.54
C PRO A 87 1.16 -16.74 4.47
N GLU A 88 0.01 -17.02 5.09
CA GLU A 88 -0.14 -18.15 6.02
C GLU A 88 0.02 -19.48 5.28
N GLU A 89 -0.66 -19.64 4.15
CA GLU A 89 -0.66 -20.86 3.36
C GLU A 89 0.74 -21.11 2.75
N LYS A 90 1.39 -20.06 2.23
CA LYS A 90 2.74 -20.18 1.63
C LYS A 90 3.79 -20.47 2.70
N LEU A 91 3.70 -19.85 3.88
CA LEU A 91 4.65 -20.11 4.98
C LEU A 91 4.49 -21.52 5.52
N ALA A 92 3.27 -22.00 5.78
CA ALA A 92 3.02 -23.37 6.22
C ALA A 92 3.51 -24.41 5.19
N SER A 93 3.29 -24.14 3.90
CA SER A 93 3.83 -24.98 2.82
C SER A 93 5.35 -25.01 2.81
N LYS A 94 6.05 -23.90 3.06
CA LYS A 94 7.52 -23.88 3.08
C LYS A 94 8.08 -24.49 4.36
N GLU A 95 7.43 -24.29 5.50
CA GLU A 95 7.79 -24.89 6.79
C GLU A 95 7.74 -26.42 6.73
N SER A 96 6.71 -26.98 6.08
CA SER A 96 6.58 -28.43 5.90
C SER A 96 7.58 -29.05 4.90
N GLN A 97 8.18 -28.24 4.02
CA GLN A 97 9.06 -28.72 2.94
C GLN A 97 10.56 -28.53 3.22
N LEU A 98 10.91 -27.61 4.11
CA LEU A 98 12.29 -27.19 4.37
C LEU A 98 12.76 -27.66 5.74
N SER A 99 14.09 -27.79 5.91
CA SER A 99 14.66 -27.89 7.26
C SER A 99 14.41 -26.60 8.04
N GLN A 100 14.53 -26.67 9.37
CA GLN A 100 14.36 -25.49 10.22
C GLN A 100 15.32 -24.35 9.84
N GLU A 101 16.58 -24.65 9.54
CA GLU A 101 17.57 -23.66 9.12
C GLU A 101 17.23 -23.06 7.74
N ALA A 102 16.83 -23.91 6.79
CA ALA A 102 16.45 -23.46 5.45
C ALA A 102 15.17 -22.61 5.48
N PHE A 103 14.20 -22.95 6.32
CA PHE A 103 12.99 -22.15 6.53
C PHE A 103 13.31 -20.81 7.18
N ALA A 104 14.16 -20.79 8.20
CA ALA A 104 14.61 -19.54 8.83
C ALA A 104 15.32 -18.62 7.82
N TYR A 105 16.18 -19.18 6.96
CA TYR A 105 16.82 -18.46 5.87
C TYR A 105 15.79 -17.92 4.85
N TYR A 106 14.85 -18.75 4.41
CA TYR A 106 13.76 -18.34 3.52
C TYR A 106 12.96 -17.16 4.09
N CYS A 107 12.58 -17.23 5.37
CA CYS A 107 11.86 -16.15 6.05
C CYS A 107 12.67 -14.85 6.10
N ARG A 108 13.97 -14.94 6.40
CA ARG A 108 14.86 -13.78 6.45
C ARG A 108 15.00 -13.10 5.09
N GLU A 109 15.26 -13.85 4.04
CA GLU A 109 15.41 -13.29 2.68
C GLU A 109 14.10 -12.67 2.19
N ASN A 110 12.97 -13.34 2.41
CA ASN A 110 11.67 -12.79 2.03
C ASN A 110 11.29 -11.55 2.84
N LEU A 111 11.66 -11.46 4.12
CA LEU A 111 11.43 -10.25 4.92
C LEU A 111 12.15 -9.04 4.32
N ILE A 112 13.40 -9.21 3.88
CA ILE A 112 14.17 -8.14 3.21
C ILE A 112 13.46 -7.70 1.92
N SER A 113 13.01 -8.66 1.11
CA SER A 113 12.26 -8.40 -0.11
C SER A 113 10.95 -7.66 0.16
N LEU A 114 10.17 -8.10 1.16
CA LEU A 114 8.90 -7.47 1.55
C LEU A 114 9.11 -6.03 2.04
N LEU A 115 10.18 -5.76 2.80
CA LEU A 115 10.54 -4.39 3.22
C LEU A 115 10.86 -3.50 2.02
N LYS A 116 11.59 -4.02 1.03
CA LYS A 116 11.91 -3.28 -0.20
C LYS A 116 10.64 -2.94 -0.98
N VAL A 117 9.72 -3.89 -1.14
CA VAL A 117 8.42 -3.69 -1.81
C VAL A 117 7.55 -2.70 -1.06
N ALA A 118 7.43 -2.82 0.26
CA ALA A 118 6.64 -1.90 1.08
C ALA A 118 7.16 -0.45 0.94
N ARG A 119 8.49 -0.28 0.97
CA ARG A 119 9.12 1.02 0.73
C ARG A 119 8.84 1.53 -0.68
N PHE A 120 8.96 0.68 -1.70
CA PHE A 120 8.69 1.05 -3.10
C PHE A 120 7.23 1.48 -3.30
N ALA A 121 6.27 0.68 -2.84
CA ALA A 121 4.85 0.96 -2.94
C ALA A 121 4.44 2.22 -2.16
N GLY A 122 5.10 2.49 -1.03
CA GLY A 122 4.87 3.67 -0.20
C GLY A 122 5.35 5.00 -0.80
N LYS A 123 6.31 5.00 -1.75
CA LYS A 123 6.86 6.24 -2.35
C LYS A 123 5.82 7.13 -3.02
N LYS A 124 4.73 6.54 -3.53
CA LYS A 124 3.67 7.23 -4.26
C LYS A 124 2.73 8.05 -3.34
N TYR A 125 2.86 7.90 -2.03
CA TYR A 125 1.96 8.48 -1.05
C TYR A 125 2.72 9.35 -0.06
N THR A 126 2.11 10.47 0.37
CA THR A 126 2.70 11.31 1.41
C THR A 126 2.82 10.54 2.73
N ARG A 127 3.80 10.91 3.56
CA ARG A 127 3.96 10.39 4.93
C ARG A 127 2.65 10.41 5.71
N SER A 128 1.86 11.48 5.57
CA SER A 128 0.56 11.63 6.21
C SER A 128 -0.45 10.57 5.74
N LYS A 129 -0.52 10.28 4.44
CA LYS A 129 -1.40 9.26 3.86
C LYS A 129 -1.01 7.84 4.27
N VAL A 130 0.29 7.52 4.23
CA VAL A 130 0.81 6.22 4.72
C VAL A 130 0.50 6.03 6.20
N ARG A 131 0.76 7.04 7.05
CA ARG A 131 0.45 6.98 8.49
C ARG A 131 -1.03 6.77 8.77
N LYS A 132 -1.91 7.39 7.97
CA LYS A 132 -3.37 7.23 8.14
C LYS A 132 -3.82 5.80 7.83
N ALA A 133 -3.22 5.14 6.85
CA ALA A 133 -3.54 3.77 6.43
C ALA A 133 -3.03 2.68 7.39
N PHE A 134 -2.02 2.96 8.21
CA PHE A 134 -1.51 2.01 9.20
C PHE A 134 -2.47 1.84 10.39
N PRO A 135 -2.59 0.62 10.95
CA PRO A 135 -3.32 0.39 12.20
C PRO A 135 -2.79 1.31 13.31
N GLU A 136 -3.70 1.80 14.16
CA GLU A 136 -3.38 2.84 15.15
C GLU A 136 -2.20 2.44 16.07
N LYS A 137 -2.19 1.16 16.50
CA LYS A 137 -1.11 0.56 17.29
C LYS A 137 0.28 0.62 16.65
N PHE A 138 0.41 0.85 15.35
CA PHE A 138 1.70 0.87 14.64
C PHE A 138 2.09 2.24 14.11
N ARG A 139 1.25 3.27 14.29
CA ARG A 139 1.51 4.63 13.78
C ARG A 139 2.78 5.26 14.36
N TYR A 140 3.18 4.90 15.57
CA TYR A 140 4.38 5.44 16.22
C TYR A 140 5.67 5.01 15.53
N ILE A 141 5.67 3.88 14.82
CA ILE A 141 6.84 3.30 14.13
C ILE A 141 7.28 4.20 12.96
N LEU A 142 6.35 4.93 12.35
CA LEU A 142 6.60 5.82 11.21
C LEU A 142 7.04 7.24 11.63
N ARG A 143 7.28 7.47 12.92
CA ARG A 143 7.59 8.80 13.49
C ARG A 143 9.10 9.06 13.48
N ASN A 144 9.70 9.09 12.29
CA ASN A 144 11.06 9.60 12.02
C ASN A 144 11.03 10.37 10.70
#